data_AF-A0AAU7ZWR0-F1
#
_entry.id   AF-A0AAU7ZWR0-F1
#
_cell.length_a   1.000
_cell.length_b   1.000
_cell.length_c   1.000
_cell.angle_alpha   90.00
_cell.angle_beta   90.00
_cell.angle_gamma   90.00
#
_symmetry.space_group_name_H-M   'P 1'
#
loop_
_entity.id
_entity.type
_entity.pdbx_description
1 polymer ?
#
loop_
_entity_poly.entity_id
_entity_poly.type
_entity_poly.pdbx_seq_one_letter_code
_entity_poly.pdbx_strand_id
1 'polypeptide(L)'
;MRDDFVARIHANGLNCPIPVPTILVEDVPSFGQYDDKTNIIRTSDWTLLNLQERAFFFHLAGPGAKEADVRAKFEQGAHGWIFIHELGHWRQACRNVSFSRDHYQVEYGADRISLAYWREVNPSVVGAMMPIFQNVLANAPNPVPVGEHVEAYFNKHYEELGPSPAYPWFQSRMNVAAYEEKPTPTFAQTLLNVPGD
;
A
#
# COMPACT_ATOMS: atom_id res chain seq x y z
N MET A 1 13.90 -2.59 6.91
CA MET A 1 12.63 -1.84 6.75
C MET A 1 11.64 -2.19 7.85
N ARG A 2 11.18 -3.44 7.97
CA ARG A 2 10.30 -3.89 9.08
C ARG A 2 10.80 -3.48 10.46
N ASP A 3 12.05 -3.80 10.77
CA ASP A 3 12.58 -3.55 12.12
C ASP A 3 12.72 -2.05 12.41
N ASP A 4 12.97 -1.20 11.39
CA ASP A 4 12.95 0.26 11.52
C ASP A 4 11.53 0.79 11.77
N PHE A 5 10.54 0.28 11.02
CA PHE A 5 9.12 0.61 11.24
C PHE A 5 8.68 0.27 12.67
N VAL A 6 9.03 -0.92 13.16
CA VAL A 6 8.75 -1.37 14.55
C VAL A 6 9.48 -0.48 15.56
N ALA A 7 10.76 -0.18 15.34
CA ALA A 7 11.52 0.68 16.23
C ALA A 7 10.91 2.08 16.34
N ARG A 8 10.38 2.63 15.24
CA ARG A 8 9.69 3.93 15.23
C ARG A 8 8.34 3.89 15.94
N ILE A 9 7.59 2.80 15.88
CA ILE A 9 6.38 2.61 16.70
C ILE A 9 6.77 2.71 18.18
N HIS A 10 7.79 1.97 18.62
CA HIS A 10 8.26 2.00 20.01
C HIS A 10 8.81 3.37 20.42
N ALA A 11 9.52 4.06 19.53
CA ALA A 11 10.03 5.41 19.77
C ALA A 11 8.91 6.44 20.01
N ASN A 12 7.69 6.16 19.51
CA ASN A 12 6.50 6.96 19.76
C ASN A 12 5.70 6.49 21.00
N GLY A 13 6.27 5.60 21.83
CA GLY A 13 5.64 5.10 23.04
C GLY A 13 4.47 4.13 22.78
N LEU A 14 4.34 3.65 21.55
CA LEU A 14 3.29 2.72 21.16
C LEU A 14 3.81 1.28 21.22
N ASN A 15 2.94 0.35 21.57
CA ASN A 15 3.23 -1.09 21.59
C ASN A 15 2.20 -1.84 20.76
N CYS A 16 2.57 -3.04 20.32
CA CYS A 16 1.69 -3.97 19.63
C CYS A 16 1.45 -5.21 20.50
N PRO A 17 0.18 -5.62 20.74
CA PRO A 17 -0.12 -6.81 21.54
C PRO A 17 0.11 -8.12 20.77
N ILE A 18 0.30 -8.06 19.45
CA ILE A 18 0.64 -9.21 18.61
C ILE A 18 2.12 -9.14 18.20
N PRO A 19 2.78 -10.29 17.93
CA PRO A 19 4.17 -10.30 17.50
C PRO A 19 4.41 -9.51 16.21
N VAL A 20 5.66 -9.11 15.99
CA VAL A 20 6.13 -8.59 14.70
C VAL A 20 5.89 -9.67 13.62
N PRO A 21 5.36 -9.31 12.43
CA PRO A 21 4.94 -10.29 11.43
C PRO A 21 6.14 -11.01 10.82
N THR A 22 5.91 -12.26 10.46
CA THR A 22 6.86 -13.04 9.65
C THR A 22 6.76 -12.58 8.20
N ILE A 23 7.88 -12.56 7.49
CA ILE A 23 7.92 -12.21 6.07
C ILE A 23 8.04 -13.50 5.26
N LEU A 24 7.13 -13.72 4.33
CA LEU A 24 7.16 -14.81 3.36
C LEU A 24 7.35 -14.22 1.96
N VAL A 25 8.37 -14.67 1.24
CA VAL A 25 8.59 -14.27 -0.15
C VAL A 25 7.98 -15.33 -1.06
N GLU A 26 6.90 -14.98 -1.75
CA GLU A 26 6.17 -15.87 -2.65
C GLU A 26 5.49 -15.07 -3.77
N ASP A 27 5.01 -15.75 -4.80
CA ASP A 27 4.17 -15.11 -5.80
C ASP A 27 2.80 -14.77 -5.19
N VAL A 28 2.56 -13.50 -4.92
CA VAL A 28 1.38 -12.99 -4.23
C VAL A 28 0.70 -11.92 -5.10
N PRO A 29 -0.65 -11.96 -5.23
CA PRO A 29 -1.38 -10.93 -5.96
C PRO A 29 -1.03 -9.53 -5.46
N SER A 30 -0.94 -8.58 -6.39
CA SER A 30 -0.63 -7.17 -6.08
C SER A 30 0.72 -6.96 -5.35
N PHE A 31 1.60 -7.97 -5.35
CA PHE A 31 2.97 -7.93 -4.84
C PHE A 31 3.13 -7.81 -3.32
N GLY A 32 2.03 -7.72 -2.56
CA GLY A 32 2.03 -7.66 -1.10
C GLY A 32 0.69 -8.06 -0.51
N GLN A 33 0.72 -8.68 0.68
CA GLN A 33 -0.47 -8.97 1.46
C GLN A 33 -0.12 -9.22 2.94
N TYR A 34 -0.79 -8.54 3.85
CA TYR A 34 -0.85 -8.90 5.27
C TYR A 34 -2.04 -9.83 5.55
N ASP A 35 -1.78 -10.92 6.26
CA ASP A 35 -2.78 -11.87 6.75
C ASP A 35 -2.87 -11.79 8.27
N ASP A 36 -3.97 -11.24 8.76
CA ASP A 36 -4.23 -10.99 10.17
C ASP A 36 -4.44 -12.29 10.99
N LYS A 37 -4.85 -13.38 10.34
CA LYS A 37 -5.06 -14.69 10.99
C LYS A 37 -3.75 -15.41 11.26
N THR A 38 -2.79 -15.30 10.34
CA THR A 38 -1.50 -15.98 10.45
C THR A 38 -0.35 -15.06 10.87
N ASN A 39 -0.60 -13.74 10.89
CA ASN A 39 0.39 -12.69 11.15
C ASN A 39 1.61 -12.78 10.22
N ILE A 40 1.34 -12.97 8.92
CA ILE A 40 2.33 -13.09 7.86
C ILE A 40 2.15 -11.91 6.89
N ILE A 41 3.27 -11.26 6.54
CA ILE A 41 3.35 -10.41 5.36
C ILE A 41 3.94 -11.24 4.23
N ARG A 42 3.17 -11.37 3.16
CA ARG A 42 3.61 -11.94 1.88
C ARG A 42 4.12 -10.81 1.01
N THR A 43 5.23 -11.04 0.32
CA THR A 43 5.78 -10.10 -0.67
C THR A 43 6.33 -10.89 -1.85
N SER A 44 6.36 -10.28 -3.03
CA SER A 44 6.91 -10.94 -4.22
C SER A 44 8.39 -10.64 -4.43
N ASP A 45 9.07 -11.41 -5.28
CA ASP A 45 10.43 -11.16 -5.78
C ASP A 45 10.38 -11.10 -7.30
N TRP A 46 11.22 -10.26 -7.93
CA TRP A 46 11.25 -10.08 -9.39
C TRP A 46 11.32 -11.41 -10.16
N THR A 47 12.06 -12.38 -9.63
CA THR A 47 12.22 -13.69 -10.28
C THR A 47 10.96 -14.55 -10.27
N LEU A 48 10.02 -14.28 -9.35
CA LEU A 48 8.76 -14.99 -9.20
C LEU A 48 7.65 -14.40 -10.08
N LEU A 49 7.78 -13.14 -10.53
CA LEU A 49 6.76 -12.48 -11.36
C LEU A 49 6.53 -13.24 -12.66
N ASN A 50 5.25 -13.44 -12.98
CA ASN A 50 4.83 -14.00 -14.26
C ASN A 50 5.01 -12.99 -15.41
N LEU A 51 4.80 -13.46 -16.65
CA LEU A 51 5.01 -12.64 -17.85
C LEU A 51 4.12 -11.38 -17.90
N GLN A 52 2.89 -11.46 -17.39
CA GLN A 52 1.96 -10.33 -17.42
C GLN A 52 2.36 -9.26 -16.40
N GLU A 53 2.78 -9.67 -15.21
CA GLU A 53 3.26 -8.77 -14.16
C GLU A 53 4.55 -8.06 -14.59
N ARG A 54 5.51 -8.77 -15.17
CA ARG A 54 6.72 -8.13 -15.73
C ARG A 54 6.34 -7.15 -16.83
N ALA A 55 5.43 -7.54 -17.74
CA ALA A 55 4.97 -6.68 -18.83
C ALA A 55 4.33 -5.38 -18.31
N PHE A 56 3.60 -5.43 -17.19
CA PHE A 56 3.07 -4.24 -16.53
C PHE A 56 4.18 -3.25 -16.14
N PHE A 57 5.25 -3.71 -15.49
CA PHE A 57 6.37 -2.83 -15.13
C PHE A 57 7.15 -2.32 -16.33
N PHE A 58 7.32 -3.13 -17.39
CA PHE A 58 7.90 -2.66 -18.65
C PHE A 58 7.04 -1.59 -19.31
N HIS A 59 5.72 -1.75 -19.29
CA HIS A 59 4.79 -0.75 -19.81
C HIS A 59 4.92 0.58 -19.04
N LEU A 60 4.99 0.52 -17.70
CA LEU A 60 5.21 1.70 -16.86
C LEU A 60 6.58 2.37 -17.09
N ALA A 61 7.60 1.61 -17.43
CA ALA A 61 8.93 2.14 -17.70
C ALA A 61 9.06 2.78 -19.08
N GLY A 62 8.17 2.41 -20.02
CA GLY A 62 8.11 2.97 -21.36
C GLY A 62 9.04 2.27 -22.37
N PRO A 63 8.94 2.64 -23.67
CA PRO A 63 9.70 2.01 -24.74
C PRO A 63 11.22 2.13 -24.53
N GLY A 64 11.95 1.03 -24.77
CA GLY A 64 13.41 1.01 -24.68
C GLY A 64 13.97 0.88 -23.26
N ALA A 65 13.12 0.71 -22.24
CA ALA A 65 13.55 0.48 -20.87
C ALA A 65 14.41 -0.80 -20.75
N LYS A 66 15.51 -0.72 -20.00
CA LYS A 66 16.36 -1.88 -19.71
C LYS A 66 15.77 -2.66 -18.53
N GLU A 67 15.89 -3.98 -18.56
CA GLU A 67 15.36 -4.85 -17.49
C GLU A 67 15.86 -4.44 -16.10
N ALA A 68 17.13 -4.04 -15.97
CA ALA A 68 17.69 -3.58 -14.69
C ALA A 68 16.95 -2.36 -14.11
N ASP A 69 16.55 -1.41 -14.97
CA ASP A 69 15.81 -0.21 -14.55
C ASP A 69 14.36 -0.55 -14.18
N VAL A 70 13.75 -1.49 -14.92
CA VAL A 70 12.39 -1.98 -14.66
C VAL A 70 12.34 -2.76 -13.35
N ARG A 71 13.32 -3.64 -13.13
CA ARG A 71 13.47 -4.35 -11.85
C ARG A 71 13.65 -3.36 -10.71
N ALA A 72 14.52 -2.37 -10.84
CA ALA A 72 14.70 -1.37 -9.79
C ALA A 72 13.38 -0.64 -9.42
N LYS A 73 12.51 -0.35 -10.41
CA LYS A 73 11.17 0.19 -10.18
C LYS A 73 10.26 -0.80 -9.45
N PHE A 74 10.31 -2.09 -9.80
CA PHE A 74 9.60 -3.13 -9.05
C PHE A 74 10.05 -3.18 -7.59
N GLU A 75 11.37 -3.26 -7.34
CA GLU A 75 11.90 -3.33 -5.96
C GLU A 75 11.47 -2.10 -5.16
N GLN A 76 11.49 -0.91 -5.77
CA GLN A 76 11.04 0.33 -5.14
C GLN A 76 9.53 0.31 -4.82
N GLY A 77 8.70 -0.22 -5.72
CA GLY A 77 7.25 -0.33 -5.52
C GLY A 77 6.89 -1.41 -4.50
N ALA A 78 7.26 -2.66 -4.77
CA ALA A 78 6.89 -3.83 -3.98
C ALA A 78 7.56 -3.82 -2.59
N HIS A 79 8.88 -3.73 -2.52
CA HIS A 79 9.60 -3.81 -1.24
C HIS A 79 9.73 -2.47 -0.54
N GLY A 80 9.51 -1.36 -1.25
CA GLY A 80 9.48 -0.02 -0.68
C GLY A 80 8.09 0.40 -0.23
N TRP A 81 7.19 0.64 -1.18
CA TRP A 81 5.88 1.22 -0.88
C TRP A 81 4.90 0.19 -0.31
N ILE A 82 4.68 -0.90 -1.05
CA ILE A 82 3.67 -1.92 -0.73
C ILE A 82 4.03 -2.61 0.59
N PHE A 83 5.28 -3.00 0.78
CA PHE A 83 5.72 -3.62 2.03
C PHE A 83 5.46 -2.75 3.28
N ILE A 84 5.65 -1.43 3.20
CA ILE A 84 5.30 -0.53 4.31
C ILE A 84 3.78 -0.41 4.47
N HIS A 85 3.02 -0.41 3.37
CA HIS A 85 1.55 -0.45 3.41
C HIS A 85 1.07 -1.71 4.17
N GLU A 86 1.63 -2.89 3.90
CA GLU A 86 1.31 -4.12 4.63
C GLU A 86 1.68 -4.05 6.13
N LEU A 87 2.78 -3.37 6.47
CA LEU A 87 3.11 -3.07 7.88
C LEU A 87 2.13 -2.08 8.51
N GLY A 88 1.52 -1.21 7.69
CA GLY A 88 0.34 -0.43 8.05
C GLY A 88 -0.79 -1.32 8.51
N HIS A 89 -1.20 -2.32 7.72
CA HIS A 89 -2.22 -3.29 8.14
C HIS A 89 -1.87 -4.04 9.42
N TRP A 90 -0.62 -4.48 9.57
CA TRP A 90 -0.18 -5.07 10.85
C TRP A 90 -0.38 -4.11 12.03
N ARG A 91 -0.10 -2.81 11.85
CA ARG A 91 -0.38 -1.80 12.88
C ARG A 91 -1.88 -1.66 13.16
N GLN A 92 -2.75 -1.76 12.17
CA GLN A 92 -4.21 -1.75 12.35
C GLN A 92 -4.65 -2.99 13.14
N ALA A 93 -4.05 -4.16 12.88
CA ALA A 93 -4.29 -5.39 13.64
C ALA A 93 -3.80 -5.28 15.09
N CYS A 94 -2.67 -4.61 15.36
CA CYS A 94 -2.24 -4.27 16.74
C CYS A 94 -3.30 -3.51 17.53
N ARG A 95 -4.24 -2.86 16.84
CA ARG A 95 -5.33 -2.06 17.42
C ARG A 95 -6.69 -2.75 17.38
N ASN A 96 -6.75 -3.98 16.88
CA ASN A 96 -8.01 -4.72 16.71
C ASN A 96 -9.01 -3.99 15.79
N VAL A 97 -8.52 -3.28 14.77
CA VAL A 97 -9.36 -2.69 13.73
C VAL A 97 -10.00 -3.81 12.92
N SER A 98 -11.30 -3.69 12.64
CA SER A 98 -12.07 -4.70 11.92
C SER A 98 -11.87 -4.59 10.41
N PHE A 99 -11.31 -5.62 9.80
CA PHE A 99 -11.11 -5.72 8.34
C PHE A 99 -12.39 -6.13 7.58
N SER A 100 -13.54 -6.26 8.24
CA SER A 100 -14.72 -6.97 7.67
C SER A 100 -15.85 -6.09 7.15
N ARG A 101 -15.78 -4.76 7.31
CA ARG A 101 -16.91 -3.87 6.95
C ARG A 101 -16.52 -2.57 6.26
N ASP A 102 -15.30 -2.08 6.47
CA ASP A 102 -14.87 -0.79 5.94
C ASP A 102 -13.49 -0.90 5.27
N HIS A 103 -13.42 -1.79 4.27
CA HIS A 103 -12.21 -2.07 3.51
C HIS A 103 -11.57 -0.79 2.97
N TYR A 104 -12.38 0.16 2.49
CA TYR A 104 -11.89 1.45 1.99
C TYR A 104 -11.11 2.22 3.06
N GLN A 105 -11.66 2.35 4.26
CA GLN A 105 -11.01 3.07 5.36
C GLN A 105 -9.80 2.31 5.92
N VAL A 106 -9.83 0.98 5.89
CA VAL A 106 -8.70 0.13 6.24
C VAL A 106 -7.53 0.36 5.28
N GLU A 107 -7.75 0.24 3.98
CA GLU A 107 -6.74 0.50 2.94
C GLU A 107 -6.22 1.94 2.98
N TYR A 108 -7.14 2.91 3.09
CA TYR A 108 -6.78 4.32 3.23
C TYR A 108 -5.93 4.58 4.48
N GLY A 109 -6.24 3.91 5.60
CA GLY A 109 -5.44 3.96 6.81
C GLY A 109 -4.02 3.45 6.62
N ALA A 110 -3.85 2.31 5.94
CA ALA A 110 -2.54 1.75 5.61
C ALA A 110 -1.72 2.67 4.68
N ASP A 111 -2.37 3.26 3.68
CA ASP A 111 -1.76 4.26 2.80
C ASP A 111 -1.30 5.51 3.56
N ARG A 112 -2.13 6.04 4.46
CA ARG A 112 -1.76 7.20 5.31
C ARG A 112 -0.53 6.88 6.15
N ILE A 113 -0.49 5.70 6.77
CA ILE A 113 0.65 5.24 7.56
C ILE A 113 1.91 5.14 6.69
N SER A 114 1.81 4.51 5.52
CA SER A 114 2.95 4.34 4.60
C SER A 114 3.51 5.65 4.10
N LEU A 115 2.62 6.55 3.69
CA LEU A 115 2.99 7.87 3.24
C LEU A 115 3.67 8.68 4.35
N ALA A 116 3.13 8.66 5.58
CA ALA A 116 3.71 9.37 6.71
C ALA A 116 5.08 8.79 7.11
N TYR A 117 5.24 7.46 7.08
CA TYR A 117 6.53 6.80 7.28
C TYR A 117 7.56 7.30 6.26
N TRP A 118 7.24 7.23 4.96
CA TRP A 118 8.20 7.62 3.93
C TRP A 118 8.51 9.11 3.92
N ARG A 119 7.57 9.98 4.30
CA ARG A 119 7.83 11.42 4.50
C ARG A 119 8.90 11.67 5.56
N GLU A 120 8.95 10.87 6.62
CA GLU A 120 9.92 11.07 7.71
C GLU A 120 11.23 10.30 7.47
N VAL A 121 11.18 9.12 6.86
CA VAL A 121 12.34 8.24 6.68
C VAL A 121 13.13 8.58 5.43
N ASN A 122 12.45 8.74 4.30
CA ASN A 122 13.08 9.02 3.02
C ASN A 122 12.09 9.71 2.05
N PRO A 123 11.98 11.05 2.09
CA PRO A 123 11.04 11.81 1.26
C PRO A 123 11.18 11.55 -0.25
N SER A 124 12.34 11.09 -0.72
CA SER A 124 12.56 10.79 -2.14
C SER A 124 11.69 9.64 -2.63
N VAL A 125 11.31 8.69 -1.75
CA VAL A 125 10.36 7.62 -2.07
C VAL A 125 8.99 8.20 -2.40
N VAL A 126 8.50 9.15 -1.60
CA VAL A 126 7.23 9.86 -1.87
C VAL A 126 7.32 10.63 -3.19
N GLY A 127 8.44 11.33 -3.42
CA GLY A 127 8.67 12.06 -4.66
C GLY A 127 8.68 11.19 -5.91
N ALA A 128 9.11 9.93 -5.79
CA ALA A 128 9.11 8.97 -6.89
C ALA A 128 7.75 8.28 -7.09
N MET A 129 7.02 7.98 -6.00
CA MET A 129 5.75 7.25 -6.07
C MET A 129 4.56 8.12 -6.42
N MET A 130 4.51 9.37 -5.95
CA MET A 130 3.34 10.23 -6.17
C MET A 130 3.04 10.53 -7.66
N PRO A 131 4.05 10.79 -8.52
CA PRO A 131 3.82 10.91 -9.96
C PRO A 131 3.23 9.63 -10.59
N ILE A 132 3.56 8.45 -10.06
CA ILE A 132 3.03 7.17 -10.55
C ILE A 132 1.53 7.08 -10.24
N PHE A 133 1.13 7.36 -8.98
CA PHE A 133 -0.29 7.37 -8.60
C PHE A 133 -1.10 8.41 -9.36
N GLN A 134 -0.57 9.62 -9.52
CA GLN A 134 -1.21 10.67 -10.32
C GLN A 134 -1.36 10.25 -11.79
N ASN A 135 -0.35 9.59 -12.36
CA ASN A 135 -0.40 9.09 -13.73
C ASN A 135 -1.44 7.97 -13.91
N VAL A 136 -1.60 7.08 -12.92
CA VAL A 136 -2.68 6.08 -12.92
C VAL A 136 -4.04 6.78 -12.96
N LEU A 137 -4.29 7.75 -12.08
CA LEU A 137 -5.57 8.47 -12.05
C LEU A 137 -5.87 9.26 -13.33
N ALA A 138 -4.83 9.76 -14.01
CA ALA A 138 -4.98 10.52 -15.24
C ALA A 138 -5.28 9.65 -16.47
N ASN A 139 -4.84 8.38 -16.48
CA ASN A 139 -4.88 7.53 -17.68
C ASN A 139 -5.75 6.28 -17.54
N ALA A 140 -5.95 5.76 -16.33
CA ALA A 140 -6.80 4.60 -16.12
C ALA A 140 -8.28 5.03 -16.07
N PRO A 141 -9.20 4.25 -16.69
CA PRO A 141 -10.62 4.54 -16.62
C PRO A 141 -11.09 4.46 -15.16
N ASN A 142 -11.97 5.39 -14.75
CA ASN A 142 -12.61 5.31 -13.45
C ASN A 142 -13.46 4.02 -13.38
N PRO A 143 -13.16 3.08 -12.47
CA PRO A 143 -13.87 1.81 -12.38
C PRO A 143 -15.24 1.93 -11.67
N VAL A 144 -15.57 3.09 -11.09
CA VAL A 144 -16.81 3.31 -10.35
C VAL A 144 -17.93 3.74 -11.29
N PRO A 145 -19.09 3.04 -11.29
CA PRO A 145 -20.25 3.42 -12.08
C PRO A 145 -20.71 4.85 -11.81
N VAL A 146 -21.25 5.51 -12.85
CA VAL A 146 -21.78 6.87 -12.73
C VAL A 146 -22.89 6.90 -11.69
N GLY A 147 -22.77 7.81 -10.72
CA GLY A 147 -23.74 7.99 -9.63
C GLY A 147 -23.47 7.16 -8.38
N GLU A 148 -22.49 6.24 -8.39
CA GLU A 148 -22.06 5.51 -7.20
C GLU A 148 -20.98 6.26 -6.41
N HIS A 149 -21.00 6.11 -5.09
CA HIS A 149 -19.96 6.62 -4.21
C HIS A 149 -18.75 5.66 -4.22
N VAL A 150 -17.55 6.21 -4.41
CA VAL A 150 -16.30 5.44 -4.54
C VAL A 150 -16.08 4.48 -3.36
N GLU A 151 -16.27 4.95 -2.12
CA GLU A 151 -16.06 4.14 -0.91
C GLU A 151 -17.08 3.01 -0.81
N ALA A 152 -18.35 3.30 -1.09
CA ALA A 152 -19.42 2.31 -1.08
C ALA A 152 -19.21 1.24 -2.14
N TYR A 153 -18.79 1.64 -3.35
CA TYR A 153 -18.46 0.71 -4.42
C TYR A 153 -17.27 -0.18 -4.04
N PHE A 154 -16.19 0.41 -3.53
CA PHE A 154 -15.01 -0.34 -3.11
C PHE A 154 -15.34 -1.35 -2.01
N ASN A 155 -16.05 -0.92 -0.96
CA ASN A 155 -16.45 -1.80 0.14
C ASN A 155 -17.34 -2.96 -0.32
N LYS A 156 -18.27 -2.70 -1.25
CA LYS A 156 -19.17 -3.71 -1.80
C LYS A 156 -18.46 -4.74 -2.69
N HIS A 157 -17.43 -4.31 -3.43
CA HIS A 157 -16.76 -5.11 -4.46
C HIS A 157 -15.32 -5.51 -4.08
N TYR A 158 -14.92 -5.36 -2.81
CA TYR A 158 -13.53 -5.48 -2.37
C TYR A 158 -12.84 -6.79 -2.82
N GLU A 159 -13.48 -7.93 -2.56
CA GLU A 159 -12.95 -9.26 -2.92
C GLU A 159 -12.77 -9.45 -4.44
N GLU A 160 -13.62 -8.80 -5.24
CA GLU A 160 -13.52 -8.81 -6.71
C GLU A 160 -12.46 -7.83 -7.21
N LEU A 161 -12.27 -6.72 -6.49
CA LEU A 161 -11.37 -5.65 -6.86
C LEU A 161 -9.91 -6.00 -6.61
N GLY A 162 -9.57 -6.63 -5.47
CA GLY A 162 -8.20 -6.98 -5.08
C GLY A 162 -7.32 -7.57 -6.20
N PRO A 163 -7.78 -8.64 -6.90
CA PRO A 163 -7.03 -9.25 -8.01
C PRO A 163 -7.24 -8.55 -9.37
N SER A 164 -8.08 -7.52 -9.44
CA SER A 164 -8.47 -6.88 -10.69
C SER A 164 -7.49 -5.76 -11.11
N PRO A 165 -7.42 -5.43 -12.42
CA PRO A 165 -6.67 -4.26 -12.90
C PRO A 165 -7.26 -2.91 -12.44
N ALA A 166 -8.42 -2.91 -11.77
CA ALA A 166 -9.01 -1.69 -11.22
C ALA A 166 -8.44 -1.35 -9.83
N TYR A 167 -7.89 -2.31 -9.08
CA TYR A 167 -7.35 -2.08 -7.74
C TYR A 167 -6.33 -0.94 -7.67
N PRO A 168 -5.34 -0.86 -8.59
CA PRO A 168 -4.36 0.22 -8.57
C PRO A 168 -4.98 1.62 -8.69
N TRP A 169 -6.16 1.76 -9.31
CA TRP A 169 -6.86 3.05 -9.39
C TRP A 169 -7.34 3.51 -8.00
N PHE A 170 -7.92 2.60 -7.21
CA PHE A 170 -8.37 2.91 -5.85
C PHE A 170 -7.20 3.26 -4.92
N GLN A 171 -6.15 2.44 -4.95
CA GLN A 171 -4.90 2.67 -4.21
C GLN A 171 -4.27 4.02 -4.58
N SER A 172 -4.21 4.33 -5.89
CA SER A 172 -3.70 5.64 -6.35
C SER A 172 -4.55 6.80 -5.83
N ARG A 173 -5.88 6.65 -5.84
CA ARG A 173 -6.80 7.68 -5.32
C ARG A 173 -6.61 7.90 -3.82
N MET A 174 -6.50 6.83 -3.04
CA MET A 174 -6.27 6.86 -1.60
C MET A 174 -4.92 7.53 -1.27
N ASN A 175 -3.84 7.10 -1.92
CA ASN A 175 -2.51 7.69 -1.74
C ASN A 175 -2.45 9.19 -2.10
N VAL A 176 -3.09 9.61 -3.19
CA VAL A 176 -3.18 11.03 -3.58
C VAL A 176 -3.99 11.83 -2.55
N ALA A 177 -5.13 11.30 -2.09
CA ALA A 177 -5.92 11.95 -1.04
C ALA A 177 -5.13 12.12 0.26
N ALA A 178 -4.44 11.06 0.72
CA ALA A 178 -3.56 11.10 1.89
C ALA A 178 -2.38 12.09 1.71
N TYR A 179 -1.91 12.26 0.47
CA TYR A 179 -0.88 13.24 0.14
C TYR A 179 -1.35 14.68 0.26
N GLU A 180 -2.59 14.93 -0.10
CA GLU A 180 -3.20 16.26 -0.09
C GLU A 180 -3.69 16.70 1.29
N GLU A 181 -3.80 15.80 2.28
CA GLU A 181 -4.21 16.12 3.65
C GLU A 181 -3.47 17.34 4.23
N LYS A 182 -4.26 18.26 4.83
CA LYS A 182 -3.78 19.44 5.56
C LYS A 182 -4.46 19.55 6.93
N PRO A 183 -3.69 19.72 8.02
CA PRO A 183 -2.23 19.66 8.08
C PRO A 183 -1.71 18.26 7.72
N THR A 184 -0.49 18.19 7.18
CA THR A 184 0.16 16.91 6.88
C THR A 184 0.33 16.10 8.17
N PRO A 185 -0.24 14.89 8.28
CA PRO A 185 -0.10 14.10 9.49
C PRO A 185 1.34 13.57 9.64
N THR A 186 1.85 13.54 10.87
CA THR A 186 3.10 12.85 11.21
C THR A 186 2.88 11.34 11.27
N PHE A 187 3.96 10.57 11.19
CA PHE A 187 3.88 9.12 11.35
C PHE A 187 3.19 8.75 12.68
N ALA A 188 3.59 9.39 13.78
CA ALA A 188 2.96 9.21 15.09
C ALA A 188 1.44 9.42 15.08
N GLN A 189 0.97 10.48 14.41
CA GLN A 189 -0.47 10.78 14.30
C GLN A 189 -1.21 9.70 13.50
N THR A 190 -0.62 9.20 12.41
CA THR A 190 -1.23 8.12 11.62
C THR A 190 -1.31 6.79 12.37
N LEU A 191 -0.37 6.52 13.27
CA LEU A 191 -0.39 5.31 14.11
C LEU A 191 -1.49 5.35 15.20
N LEU A 192 -1.98 6.54 15.56
CA LEU A 192 -3.01 6.81 16.57
C LEU A 192 -4.41 7.03 15.97
N ASN A 193 -4.48 7.53 14.73
CA ASN A 193 -5.73 7.82 14.04
C ASN A 193 -5.92 6.85 12.88
N VAL A 194 -6.05 5.57 13.20
CA VAL A 194 -6.41 4.56 12.22
C VAL A 194 -7.92 4.69 11.98
N PRO A 195 -8.38 4.95 10.75
CA PRO A 195 -9.80 4.96 10.43
C PRO A 195 -10.45 3.61 10.79
N GLY A 196 -11.62 3.62 11.44
CA GLY A 196 -12.38 2.42 11.81
C GLY A 196 -12.35 2.04 13.30
N ASP A 197 -11.69 2.83 14.15
CA ASP A 197 -11.83 2.80 15.62
C ASP A 197 -13.02 3.62 16.14
#